data_AF-A0A0S8AJ47-F1
#
_entry.id   AF-A0A0S8AJ47-F1
#
_cell.length_a   1.000
_cell.length_b   1.000
_cell.length_c   1.000
_cell.angle_alpha   90.00
_cell.angle_beta   90.00
_cell.angle_gamma   90.00
#
_symmetry.space_group_name_H-M   'P 1'
#
loop_
_entity.id
_entity.type
_entity.pdbx_description
1 polymer ?
#
loop_
_entity_poly.entity_id
_entity_poly.type
_entity_poly.pdbx_seq_one_letter_code
_entity_poly.pdbx_strand_id
1 'polypeptide(L)'
;MKKIAFITPPDVTFGFRLTGAEHSAAGKNDVLRILQRIIAEPDIGLVILDERLTQKLPLEELRKIEKKWQGILLVLPSPERREIEIEDYALSLIRQAIGYHVRLKL
;
A
#
# COMPACT_ATOMS: atom_id res chain seq x y z
N MET A 1 8.06 -17.93 9.99
CA MET A 1 7.07 -17.48 9.00
C MET A 1 7.10 -15.97 8.94
N LYS A 2 6.88 -15.36 7.77
CA LYS A 2 6.78 -13.89 7.65
C LYS A 2 5.37 -13.42 8.04
N LYS A 3 5.27 -12.25 8.67
CA LYS A 3 4.03 -11.58 9.07
C LYS A 3 3.51 -10.65 7.99
N ILE A 4 2.23 -10.34 8.10
CA ILE A 4 1.50 -9.37 7.28
C ILE A 4 1.20 -8.15 8.15
N ALA A 5 1.46 -6.96 7.63
CA ALA A 5 1.13 -5.70 8.28
C ALA A 5 0.19 -4.85 7.43
N PHE A 6 -0.82 -4.29 8.07
CA PHE A 6 -1.78 -3.37 7.45
C PHE A 6 -1.51 -1.94 7.91
N ILE A 7 -1.50 -1.00 6.97
CA ILE A 7 -1.48 0.43 7.22
C ILE A 7 -2.76 1.03 6.65
N THR A 8 -3.64 1.51 7.51
CA THR A 8 -4.96 2.01 7.12
C THR A 8 -5.27 3.35 7.77
N PRO A 9 -6.28 4.10 7.28
CA PRO A 9 -6.73 5.27 8.00
C PRO A 9 -7.41 4.88 9.34
N PRO A 10 -7.56 5.82 10.28
CA PRO A 10 -8.02 5.52 11.64
C PRO A 10 -9.45 4.97 11.74
N ASP A 11 -10.29 5.25 10.75
CA ASP A 11 -11.70 4.85 10.67
C ASP A 11 -11.90 3.33 10.50
N VAL A 12 -10.90 2.61 9.99
CA VAL A 12 -10.96 1.15 9.70
C VAL A 12 -10.07 0.31 10.62
N THR A 13 -9.73 0.82 11.80
CA THR A 13 -8.75 0.21 12.72
C THR A 13 -9.13 -1.19 13.21
N PHE A 14 -10.42 -1.47 13.40
CA PHE A 14 -10.85 -2.66 14.13
C PHE A 14 -10.92 -3.94 13.27
N GLY A 15 -11.21 -3.82 11.97
CA GLY A 15 -11.44 -5.00 11.11
C GLY A 15 -10.21 -5.91 11.00
N PHE A 16 -9.05 -5.35 10.68
CA PHE A 16 -7.84 -6.14 10.44
C PHE A 16 -7.22 -6.72 11.72
N ARG A 17 -7.40 -6.07 12.87
CA ARG A 17 -6.87 -6.57 14.16
C ARG A 17 -7.49 -7.89 14.59
N LEU A 18 -8.68 -8.23 14.09
CA LEU A 18 -9.34 -9.51 14.34
C LEU A 18 -8.63 -10.70 13.68
N THR A 19 -7.75 -10.44 12.69
CA THR A 19 -7.12 -11.48 11.88
C THR A 19 -5.78 -11.97 12.42
N GLY A 20 -5.28 -11.37 13.52
CA GLY A 20 -3.94 -11.64 14.04
C GLY A 20 -2.80 -11.01 13.23
N ALA A 21 -3.12 -10.22 12.21
CA ALA A 21 -2.15 -9.42 11.46
C ALA A 21 -1.72 -8.18 12.26
N GLU A 22 -0.48 -7.73 12.01
CA GLU A 22 -0.01 -6.46 12.54
C GLU A 22 -0.81 -5.32 11.90
N HIS A 23 -1.22 -4.32 12.67
CA HIS A 23 -2.03 -3.22 12.17
C HIS A 23 -1.53 -1.89 12.72
N SER A 24 -1.45 -0.88 11.84
CA SER A 24 -1.14 0.49 12.21
C SER A 24 -2.11 1.45 11.54
N ALA A 25 -2.83 2.22 12.36
CA ALA A 25 -3.59 3.36 11.88
C ALA A 25 -2.64 4.53 11.58
N ALA A 26 -2.79 5.14 10.41
CA ALA A 26 -1.96 6.26 9.96
C ALA A 26 -2.81 7.43 9.48
N GLY A 27 -2.48 8.63 9.94
CA GLY A 27 -2.88 9.86 9.25
C GLY A 27 -2.05 10.04 7.97
N LYS A 28 -2.55 10.84 7.01
CA LYS A 28 -1.90 11.08 5.71
C LYS A 28 -0.43 11.53 5.81
N ASN A 29 -0.06 12.22 6.88
CA ASN A 29 1.30 12.74 7.09
C ASN A 29 2.23 11.73 7.79
N ASP A 30 1.68 10.70 8.42
CA ASP A 30 2.45 9.74 9.22
C ASP A 30 2.81 8.45 8.48
N VAL A 31 2.20 8.25 7.30
CA VAL A 31 2.28 7.00 6.52
C VAL A 31 3.71 6.58 6.26
N LEU A 32 4.57 7.49 5.81
CA LEU A 32 5.96 7.17 5.47
C LEU A 32 6.76 6.74 6.71
N ARG A 33 6.59 7.44 7.83
CA ARG A 33 7.27 7.10 9.10
C ARG A 33 6.83 5.71 9.59
N ILE A 34 5.54 5.44 9.53
CA ILE A 34 4.97 4.15 9.94
C ILE A 34 5.46 3.03 9.02
N LEU A 35 5.46 3.25 7.70
CA LEU A 35 5.97 2.30 6.72
C LEU A 35 7.45 1.99 6.98
N GLN A 36 8.30 3.00 7.19
CA GLN A 36 9.73 2.83 7.47
C GLN A 36 9.98 2.01 8.75
N ARG A 37 9.18 2.23 9.80
CA ARG A 37 9.23 1.43 11.02
C ARG A 37 8.89 -0.04 10.73
N ILE A 38 7.79 -0.28 10.03
CA ILE A 38 7.27 -1.63 9.72
C ILE A 38 8.25 -2.42 8.85
N ILE A 39 8.81 -1.83 7.79
CA ILE A 39 9.75 -2.55 6.91
C ILE A 39 11.10 -2.84 7.58
N ALA A 40 11.43 -2.16 8.68
CA ALA A 40 12.61 -2.45 9.48
C ALA A 40 12.46 -3.70 10.35
N GLU A 41 11.23 -4.19 10.54
CA GLU A 41 10.95 -5.41 11.28
C GLU A 41 11.26 -6.64 10.40
N PRO A 42 12.24 -7.49 10.80
CA PRO A 42 12.74 -8.55 9.93
C PRO A 42 11.75 -9.71 9.74
N ASP A 43 10.72 -9.82 10.58
CA ASP A 43 9.65 -10.80 10.48
C ASP A 43 8.51 -10.35 9.55
N ILE A 44 8.44 -9.08 9.15
CA ILE A 44 7.41 -8.61 8.20
C ILE A 44 7.85 -8.90 6.76
N GLY A 45 6.97 -9.57 6.02
CA GLY A 45 7.21 -9.91 4.60
C GLY A 45 6.21 -9.30 3.65
N LEU A 46 5.08 -8.82 4.15
CA LEU A 46 4.02 -8.19 3.36
C LEU A 46 3.47 -6.97 4.10
N VAL A 47 3.44 -5.84 3.43
CA VAL A 47 2.78 -4.62 3.89
C VAL A 47 1.65 -4.30 2.93
N ILE A 48 0.45 -4.13 3.48
CA ILE A 48 -0.76 -3.76 2.75
C ILE A 48 -1.13 -2.34 3.17
N LEU A 49 -1.12 -1.42 2.21
CA LEU A 49 -1.41 0.00 2.41
C LEU A 49 -2.79 0.32 1.82
N ASP A 50 -3.67 0.91 2.61
CA ASP A 50 -4.92 1.46 2.10
C ASP A 50 -4.65 2.59 1.10
N GLU A 51 -5.27 2.52 -0.07
CA GLU A 51 -5.04 3.49 -1.14
C GLU A 51 -5.30 4.94 -0.75
N ARG A 52 -6.18 5.20 0.22
CA ARG A 52 -6.54 6.55 0.67
C ARG A 52 -5.33 7.26 1.29
N LEU A 53 -4.29 6.49 1.65
CA LEU A 53 -3.03 6.96 2.20
C LEU A 53 -1.94 7.20 1.13
N THR A 54 -2.15 6.78 -0.12
CA THR A 54 -1.13 6.85 -1.18
C THR A 54 -0.92 8.26 -1.75
N GLN A 55 -1.94 9.11 -1.72
CA GLN A 55 -1.93 10.43 -2.38
C GLN A 55 -0.82 11.39 -1.91
N LYS A 56 -0.31 11.19 -0.68
CA LYS A 56 0.72 12.06 -0.08
C LYS A 56 2.09 11.37 0.02
N LEU A 57 2.22 10.13 -0.47
CA LEU A 57 3.48 9.41 -0.43
C LEU A 57 4.39 9.84 -1.59
N PRO A 58 5.62 10.31 -1.32
CA PRO A 58 6.57 10.63 -2.37
C PRO A 58 6.96 9.36 -3.14
N LEU A 59 6.72 9.34 -4.46
CA LEU A 59 7.01 8.19 -5.31
C LEU A 59 8.49 7.74 -5.24
N GLU A 60 9.40 8.71 -5.11
CA GLU A 60 10.84 8.45 -4.99
C GLU A 60 11.19 7.70 -3.70
N GLU A 61 10.49 7.95 -2.59
CA GLU A 61 10.70 7.23 -1.34
C GLU A 61 10.16 5.80 -1.42
N LEU A 62 9.01 5.60 -2.05
CA LEU A 62 8.47 4.25 -2.30
C LEU A 62 9.40 3.41 -3.17
N ARG A 63 9.96 4.00 -4.24
CA ARG A 63 10.95 3.32 -5.10
C ARG A 63 12.22 2.94 -4.35
N LYS A 64 12.69 3.78 -3.41
CA LYS A 64 13.85 3.46 -2.57
C LYS A 64 13.56 2.28 -1.64
N ILE A 65 12.35 2.22 -1.11
CA ILE A 65 11.88 1.12 -0.26
C ILE A 65 11.81 -0.18 -1.08
N GLU A 66 11.14 -0.17 -2.23
CA GLU A 66 11.02 -1.34 -3.12
C GLU A 66 12.38 -1.91 -3.55
N LYS A 67 13.38 -1.05 -3.81
CA LYS A 67 14.72 -1.51 -4.20
C LYS A 67 15.51 -2.18 -3.06
N LYS A 68 15.22 -1.83 -1.80
CA LYS A 68 16.04 -2.24 -0.64
C LYS A 68 15.36 -3.33 0.20
N TRP A 69 14.04 -3.29 0.28
CA TRP A 69 13.27 -4.18 1.12
C TRP A 69 12.89 -5.44 0.35
N GLN A 70 13.16 -6.62 0.92
CA GLN A 70 12.90 -7.91 0.28
C GLN A 70 11.45 -8.42 0.46
N GLY A 71 10.56 -7.57 0.96
CA GLY A 71 9.14 -7.89 1.13
C GLY A 71 8.28 -7.37 -0.01
N ILE A 72 6.97 -7.56 0.12
CA ILE A 72 5.97 -7.11 -0.85
C ILE A 72 5.22 -5.92 -0.25
N LEU A 73 5.11 -4.83 -1.01
CA LEU A 73 4.21 -3.72 -0.71
C LEU A 73 3.00 -3.79 -1.65
N LEU A 74 1.81 -3.97 -1.10
CA LEU A 74 0.55 -3.98 -1.85
C LEU A 74 -0.30 -2.78 -1.47
N VAL A 75 -1.03 -2.23 -2.44
CA VAL A 75 -2.06 -1.22 -2.20
C VAL A 75 -3.43 -1.90 -2.20
N LEU A 76 -4.20 -1.70 -1.14
CA LEU A 76 -5.56 -2.20 -1.02
C LEU A 76 -6.54 -1.12 -1.51
N PRO A 77 -7.41 -1.42 -2.48
CA PRO A 77 -8.41 -0.47 -2.94
C PRO A 77 -9.42 -0.14 -1.83
N SER A 78 -9.93 1.08 -1.83
CA SER A 78 -10.97 1.53 -0.90
C SER A 78 -12.27 0.84 -1.27
N PRO A 79 -13.05 0.35 -0.28
CA PRO A 79 -14.36 -0.23 -0.54
C PRO A 79 -15.37 0.76 -1.13
N GLU A 80 -15.10 2.08 -1.04
CA GLU A 80 -15.95 3.14 -1.58
C GLU A 80 -15.73 3.41 -3.07
N ARG A 81 -14.78 2.70 -3.72
CA ARG A 81 -14.49 2.91 -5.15
C ARG A 81 -15.68 2.57 -6.04
N ARG A 82 -15.90 3.40 -7.06
CA ARG A 82 -16.84 3.11 -8.17
C ARG A 82 -16.15 2.22 -9.21
N GLU A 83 -16.90 1.38 -9.93
CA GLU A 83 -16.35 0.41 -10.90
C GLU A 83 -15.35 1.00 -11.93
N ILE A 84 -15.58 2.25 -12.35
CA ILE A 84 -14.70 3.00 -13.28
C ILE A 84 -13.27 3.17 -12.71
N GLU A 85 -13.10 3.21 -11.39
CA GLU A 85 -11.81 3.42 -10.71
C GLU A 85 -11.00 2.11 -10.54
N ILE A 86 -11.60 0.95 -10.79
CA ILE A 86 -10.94 -0.37 -10.73
C ILE A 86 -10.10 -0.61 -12.00
N GLU A 87 -10.61 -0.18 -13.16
CA GLU A 87 -9.89 -0.26 -14.43
C GLU A 87 -8.60 0.60 -14.40
N ASP A 88 -8.69 1.78 -13.78
CA ASP A 88 -7.55 2.67 -13.53
C ASP A 88 -6.50 2.05 -12.58
N TYR A 89 -6.90 1.17 -11.67
CA TYR A 89 -5.95 0.48 -10.79
C TYR A 89 -5.07 -0.50 -11.55
N ALA A 90 -5.66 -1.35 -12.39
CA ALA A 90 -4.90 -2.25 -13.26
C ALA A 90 -3.94 -1.47 -14.16
N LEU A 91 -4.40 -0.36 -14.76
CA LEU A 91 -3.55 0.54 -15.54
C LEU A 91 -2.43 1.18 -14.71
N SER A 92 -2.68 1.52 -13.44
CA SER A 92 -1.66 2.07 -12.55
C SER A 92 -0.57 1.05 -12.19
N LEU A 93 -0.93 -0.21 -11.97
CA LEU A 93 0.01 -1.31 -11.73
C LEU A 93 0.85 -1.61 -12.97
N ILE A 94 0.20 -1.66 -14.15
CA ILE A 94 0.88 -1.81 -15.43
C ILE A 94 1.89 -0.67 -15.62
N ARG A 95 1.46 0.59 -15.41
CA ARG A 95 2.33 1.78 -15.49
C ARG A 95 3.52 1.67 -14.53
N GLN A 96 3.32 1.18 -13.31
CA GLN A 96 4.39 1.00 -12.34
C GLN A 96 5.41 -0.06 -12.81
N ALA A 97 4.95 -1.12 -13.47
CA ALA A 97 5.81 -2.19 -13.98
C ALA A 97 6.61 -1.81 -15.24
N ILE A 98 6.04 -0.98 -16.13
CA ILE A 98 6.65 -0.68 -17.45
C ILE A 98 7.08 0.78 -17.65
N GLY A 99 6.72 1.69 -16.75
CA GLY A 99 7.22 3.07 -16.74
C GLY A 99 6.53 4.05 -17.71
N TYR A 100 5.48 3.65 -18.44
CA TYR A 100 4.72 4.55 -19.32
C TYR A 100 3.23 4.20 -19.37
N HIS A 101 2.40 5.12 -19.89
CA HIS A 101 0.95 5.00 -19.95
C HIS A 101 0.51 4.18 -21.17
N VAL A 102 -0.21 3.08 -20.97
CA VAL A 102 -0.80 2.25 -22.03
C VAL A 102 -2.22 2.72 -22.27
N ARG A 103 -2.52 3.18 -23.49
CA ARG A 103 -3.91 3.41 -23.92
C ARG A 103 -4.49 2.08 -24.38
N LEU A 104 -5.30 1.44 -23.55
CA LEU A 104 -6.16 0.34 -23.98
C LEU A 104 -7.31 0.95 -24.79
N LYS A 105 -7.41 0.59 -26.07
CA LYS A 105 -8.65 0.77 -26.83
C LYS A 105 -9.46 -0.50 -26.63
N LEU A 106 -10.57 -0.38 -25.91
CA LEU A 106 -11.66 -1.36 -25.96
C LEU A 106 -12.40 -1.21 -27.30
#